data_AF-A0A371JVZ1-F1
#
_entry.id   AF-A0A371JVZ1-F1
#
_cell.length_a   1.000
_cell.length_b   1.000
_cell.length_c   1.000
_cell.angle_alpha   90.00
_cell.angle_beta   90.00
_cell.angle_gamma   90.00
#
_symmetry.space_group_name_H-M   'P 1'
#
loop_
_entity.id
_entity.type
_entity.pdbx_description
1 polymer ?
#
loop_
_entity_poly.entity_id
_entity_poly.type
_entity_poly.pdbx_seq_one_letter_code
_entity_poly.pdbx_strand_id
1 'polypeptide(L)'
;MKALIVEDKAYIRKGLINLLETFETDVEIIGECASVKEAVVVSEACKPDLVFLDINLTDGTGFDFLDQTEHLSYKIIFITAYEEYALQALKIGAVDYLLKPVDVGELETALEKVKSLPLEEQKKQINTAKKVWYQDEATLVLSLSNSFQVINLQELLYCESDKGYTTFYLNNNKKYVASKPLKEYEGKLKKVNFTRPHQSFMVNLKFIDKYDKSGIIFLKNGQRIPVSSRKKEAFISTFLEYNSH
;
A
#
# COMPACT_ATOMS: atom_id res chain seq x y z
N MET A 1 -17.99 -2.28 24.89
CA MET A 1 -17.28 -1.42 23.91
C MET A 1 -18.16 -1.32 22.68
N LYS A 2 -18.59 -0.11 22.30
CA LYS A 2 -19.48 0.07 21.15
C LYS A 2 -18.68 0.07 19.85
N ALA A 3 -19.03 -0.79 18.91
CA ALA A 3 -18.30 -0.96 17.66
C ALA A 3 -19.15 -0.67 16.42
N LEU A 4 -18.51 -0.04 15.43
CA LEU A 4 -19.02 0.17 14.09
C LEU A 4 -18.29 -0.75 13.11
N ILE A 5 -19.00 -1.37 12.17
CA ILE A 5 -18.39 -2.17 11.09
C ILE A 5 -18.53 -1.41 9.78
N VAL A 6 -17.42 -1.16 9.09
CA VAL A 6 -17.36 -0.46 7.81
C VAL A 6 -16.78 -1.39 6.75
N GLU A 7 -17.64 -1.90 5.88
CA GLU A 7 -17.31 -2.95 4.91
C GLU A 7 -18.38 -2.96 3.81
N ASP A 8 -18.01 -2.92 2.54
CA ASP A 8 -18.97 -2.86 1.43
C ASP A 8 -19.71 -4.19 1.21
N LYS A 9 -19.05 -5.32 1.46
CA LYS A 9 -19.62 -6.65 1.24
C LYS A 9 -20.46 -7.14 2.42
N ALA A 10 -21.78 -7.17 2.23
CA ALA A 10 -22.73 -7.62 3.24
C ALA A 10 -22.46 -9.02 3.83
N TYR A 11 -21.94 -9.96 3.03
CA TYR A 11 -21.63 -11.30 3.55
C TYR A 11 -20.42 -11.29 4.49
N ILE A 12 -19.47 -10.36 4.31
CA ILE A 12 -18.31 -10.19 5.19
C ILE A 12 -18.74 -9.56 6.51
N ARG A 13 -19.59 -8.53 6.45
CA ARG A 13 -20.21 -7.93 7.67
C ARG A 13 -20.92 -8.97 8.50
N LYS A 14 -21.81 -9.75 7.88
CA LYS A 14 -22.53 -10.84 8.56
C LYS A 14 -21.58 -11.88 9.15
N GLY A 15 -20.52 -12.25 8.43
CA GLY A 15 -19.50 -13.16 8.94
C GLY A 15 -18.83 -12.63 10.21
N LEU A 16 -18.43 -11.35 10.21
CA LEU A 16 -17.80 -10.72 11.36
C LEU A 16 -18.76 -10.56 12.56
N ILE A 17 -20.01 -10.16 12.32
CA ILE A 17 -21.04 -10.05 13.36
C ILE A 17 -21.27 -11.41 14.01
N ASN A 18 -21.48 -12.45 13.20
CA ASN A 18 -21.66 -13.81 13.71
C ASN A 18 -20.47 -14.27 14.56
N LEU A 19 -19.24 -13.96 14.13
CA LEU A 19 -18.05 -14.25 14.93
C LEU A 19 -18.12 -13.52 16.28
N LEU A 20 -18.31 -12.19 16.28
CA LEU A 20 -18.35 -11.39 17.51
C LEU A 20 -19.45 -11.80 18.49
N GLU A 21 -20.61 -12.23 17.98
CA GLU A 21 -21.72 -12.76 18.77
C GLU A 21 -21.42 -14.16 19.33
N THR A 22 -20.73 -15.02 18.56
CA THR A 22 -20.41 -16.40 18.97
C THR A 22 -19.40 -16.45 20.12
N PHE A 23 -18.48 -15.49 20.19
CA PHE A 23 -17.39 -15.49 21.18
C PHE A 23 -17.68 -14.71 22.47
N GLU A 24 -18.95 -14.36 22.75
CA GLU A 24 -19.37 -13.56 23.93
C GLU A 24 -18.41 -12.39 24.21
N THR A 25 -18.06 -11.65 23.16
CA THR A 25 -17.17 -10.50 23.30
C THR A 25 -17.91 -9.34 24.00
N ASP A 26 -17.20 -8.51 24.75
CA ASP A 26 -17.74 -7.24 25.32
C ASP A 26 -18.00 -6.17 24.23
N VAL A 27 -18.17 -6.57 22.97
CA VAL A 27 -18.31 -5.71 21.81
C VAL A 27 -19.78 -5.65 21.39
N GLU A 28 -20.37 -4.46 21.46
CA GLU A 28 -21.74 -4.20 21.03
C GLU A 28 -21.71 -3.56 19.64
N ILE A 29 -22.27 -4.22 18.62
CA ILE A 29 -22.37 -3.63 17.28
C ILE A 29 -23.49 -2.60 17.24
N ILE A 30 -23.11 -1.32 17.11
CA ILE A 30 -24.07 -0.20 17.10
C ILE A 30 -24.45 0.25 15.69
N GLY A 31 -23.78 -0.30 14.66
CA GLY A 31 -24.06 0.03 13.27
C GLY A 31 -23.21 -0.75 12.29
N GLU A 32 -23.68 -0.77 11.05
CA GLU A 32 -22.99 -1.29 9.88
C GLU A 32 -23.02 -0.23 8.79
N CYS A 33 -21.91 -0.04 8.10
CA CYS A 33 -21.79 0.90 6.99
C CYS A 33 -21.16 0.20 5.79
N ALA A 34 -21.65 0.50 4.59
CA ALA A 34 -21.14 -0.08 3.33
C ALA A 34 -20.20 0.88 2.57
N SER A 35 -20.02 2.10 3.07
CA SER A 35 -19.30 3.18 2.39
C SER A 35 -18.62 4.11 3.38
N VAL A 36 -17.59 4.83 2.92
CA VAL A 36 -16.91 5.88 3.69
C VAL A 36 -17.89 6.96 4.11
N LYS A 37 -18.71 7.45 3.17
CA LYS A 37 -19.68 8.53 3.44
C LYS A 37 -20.66 8.17 4.55
N GLU A 38 -21.21 6.96 4.50
CA GLU A 38 -22.13 6.46 5.53
C GLU A 38 -21.41 6.32 6.87
N ALA A 39 -20.20 5.75 6.86
CA ALA A 39 -19.40 5.53 8.06
C ALA A 39 -19.03 6.84 8.77
N VAL A 40 -18.71 7.92 8.04
CA VAL A 40 -18.44 9.24 8.63
C VAL A 40 -19.67 9.76 9.36
N VAL A 41 -20.84 9.78 8.70
CA VAL A 41 -22.10 10.26 9.28
C VAL A 41 -22.48 9.47 10.53
N VAL A 42 -22.40 8.13 10.46
CA VAL A 42 -22.74 7.27 11.60
C VAL A 42 -21.72 7.42 12.73
N SER A 43 -20.42 7.54 12.42
CA SER A 43 -19.39 7.76 13.43
C SER A 43 -19.56 9.08 14.18
N GLU A 44 -19.94 10.15 13.49
CA GLU A 44 -20.23 11.45 14.12
C GLU A 44 -21.46 11.41 15.04
N ALA A 45 -22.52 10.73 14.59
CA ALA A 45 -23.77 10.63 15.33
C ALA A 45 -23.67 9.69 16.54
N CYS A 46 -23.05 8.52 16.36
CA CYS A 46 -23.08 7.43 17.33
C CYS A 46 -21.83 7.38 18.22
N LYS A 47 -20.72 8.02 17.82
CA LYS A 47 -19.44 8.09 18.55
C LYS A 47 -18.98 6.71 19.06
N PRO A 48 -18.66 5.76 18.15
CA PRO A 48 -18.23 4.43 18.53
C PRO A 48 -16.90 4.45 19.31
N ASP A 49 -16.69 3.44 20.15
CA ASP A 49 -15.42 3.20 20.84
C ASP A 49 -14.42 2.45 19.94
N LEU A 50 -14.92 1.62 19.01
CA LEU A 50 -14.15 0.80 18.09
C LEU A 50 -14.75 0.87 16.67
N VAL A 51 -13.90 0.88 15.65
CA VAL A 51 -14.28 0.75 14.25
C VAL A 51 -13.52 -0.40 13.63
N PHE A 52 -14.25 -1.38 13.12
CA PHE A 52 -13.74 -2.37 12.18
C PHE A 52 -13.83 -1.78 10.78
N LEU A 53 -12.69 -1.65 10.10
CA LEU A 53 -12.59 -0.83 8.90
C LEU A 53 -11.98 -1.61 7.74
N ASP A 54 -12.73 -1.79 6.66
CA ASP A 54 -12.15 -2.18 5.38
C ASP A 54 -11.31 -1.04 4.81
N ILE A 55 -10.17 -1.42 4.22
CA ILE A 55 -9.30 -0.51 3.50
C ILE A 55 -9.88 -0.15 2.14
N ASN A 56 -10.56 -1.08 1.46
CA ASN A 56 -11.12 -0.82 0.14
C ASN A 56 -12.64 -0.83 0.21
N LEU A 57 -13.23 0.35 0.02
CA LEU A 57 -14.68 0.56 0.00
C LEU A 57 -15.10 1.01 -1.39
N THR A 58 -16.41 0.98 -1.65
CA THR A 58 -16.95 1.31 -2.98
C THR A 58 -16.77 2.77 -3.38
N ASP A 59 -16.72 3.68 -2.40
CA ASP A 59 -16.67 5.14 -2.59
C ASP A 59 -15.35 5.77 -2.12
N GLY A 60 -14.36 4.96 -1.76
CA GLY A 60 -13.07 5.43 -1.29
C GLY A 60 -12.31 4.35 -0.52
N THR A 61 -11.38 4.78 0.31
CA THR A 61 -10.52 3.91 1.11
C THR A 61 -10.80 4.10 2.60
N GLY A 62 -10.47 3.10 3.41
CA GLY A 62 -10.55 3.22 4.87
C GLY A 62 -9.71 4.40 5.38
N PHE A 63 -8.60 4.72 4.73
CA PHE A 63 -7.79 5.89 5.11
C PHE A 63 -8.52 7.22 4.86
N ASP A 64 -9.36 7.32 3.83
CA ASP A 64 -10.19 8.52 3.58
C ASP A 64 -11.23 8.72 4.70
N PHE A 65 -11.75 7.63 5.27
CA PHE A 65 -12.56 7.68 6.47
C PHE A 65 -11.76 8.23 7.66
N LEU A 66 -10.51 7.78 7.85
CA LEU A 66 -9.65 8.25 8.94
C LEU A 66 -9.23 9.71 8.83
N ASP A 67 -9.11 10.25 7.62
CA ASP A 67 -8.83 11.68 7.43
C ASP A 67 -10.03 12.53 7.83
N GLN A 68 -11.25 12.09 7.50
CA GLN A 68 -12.47 12.82 7.83
C GLN A 68 -12.86 12.73 9.31
N THR A 69 -12.43 11.67 9.99
CA THR A 69 -12.80 11.38 11.39
C THR A 69 -11.64 11.53 12.38
N GLU A 70 -10.52 12.13 11.98
CA GLU A 70 -9.32 12.32 12.83
C GLU A 70 -9.62 13.02 14.18
N HIS A 71 -10.65 13.86 14.20
CA HIS A 71 -11.09 14.60 15.38
C HIS A 71 -11.89 13.75 16.38
N LEU A 72 -12.36 12.56 15.98
CA LEU A 72 -13.08 11.63 16.86
C LEU A 72 -12.10 10.76 17.65
N SER A 73 -12.58 10.22 18.77
CA SER A 73 -11.79 9.35 19.65
C SER A 73 -12.36 7.95 19.61
N TYR A 74 -11.78 7.09 18.78
CA TYR A 74 -12.18 5.69 18.62
C TYR A 74 -10.96 4.83 18.35
N LYS A 75 -11.10 3.53 18.60
CA LYS A 75 -10.12 2.49 18.28
C LYS A 75 -10.36 1.92 16.90
N ILE A 76 -9.33 1.34 16.30
CA ILE A 76 -9.40 0.82 14.93
C ILE A 76 -8.80 -0.57 14.86
N ILE A 77 -9.51 -1.45 14.16
CA ILE A 77 -8.99 -2.70 13.65
C ILE A 77 -9.25 -2.70 12.15
N PHE A 78 -8.18 -2.76 11.35
CA PHE A 78 -8.33 -2.87 9.90
C PHE A 78 -8.69 -4.30 9.52
N ILE A 79 -9.58 -4.46 8.54
CA ILE A 79 -9.93 -5.75 7.96
C ILE A 79 -9.65 -5.68 6.46
N THR A 80 -8.81 -6.56 5.92
CA THR A 80 -8.45 -6.46 4.50
C THR A 80 -8.22 -7.82 3.85
N ALA A 81 -8.44 -7.90 2.54
CA ALA A 81 -8.06 -9.06 1.74
C ALA A 81 -6.62 -8.94 1.17
N TYR A 82 -5.93 -7.82 1.43
CA TYR A 82 -4.62 -7.53 0.86
C TYR A 82 -3.49 -7.82 1.86
N GLU A 83 -2.87 -8.99 1.71
CA GLU A 83 -1.76 -9.45 2.55
C GLU A 83 -0.57 -8.49 2.54
N GLU A 84 -0.25 -7.88 1.39
CA GLU A 84 0.92 -7.02 1.25
C GLU A 84 0.83 -5.73 2.09
N TYR A 85 -0.36 -5.16 2.23
CA TYR A 85 -0.57 -3.93 3.02
C TYR A 85 -0.65 -4.26 4.51
N ALA A 86 -1.33 -5.35 4.87
CA ALA A 86 -1.34 -5.84 6.25
C ALA A 86 0.09 -6.14 6.74
N LEU A 87 0.89 -6.85 5.93
CA LEU A 87 2.29 -7.14 6.24
C LEU A 87 3.16 -5.89 6.34
N GLN A 88 2.88 -4.84 5.56
CA GLN A 88 3.63 -3.59 5.65
C GLN A 88 3.30 -2.85 6.95
N ALA A 89 2.02 -2.71 7.29
CA ALA A 89 1.56 -2.00 8.47
C ALA A 89 1.89 -2.73 9.78
N LEU A 90 1.81 -4.07 9.80
CA LEU A 90 2.21 -4.88 10.96
C LEU A 90 3.71 -4.75 11.26
N LYS A 91 4.58 -4.70 10.24
CA LYS A 91 6.05 -4.60 10.41
C LYS A 91 6.53 -3.29 11.00
N ILE A 92 5.79 -2.22 10.78
CA ILE A 92 6.08 -0.89 11.32
C ILE A 92 5.29 -0.64 12.62
N GLY A 93 4.59 -1.66 13.14
CA GLY A 93 3.80 -1.60 14.36
C GLY A 93 2.64 -0.61 14.28
N ALA A 94 2.08 -0.38 13.09
CA ALA A 94 1.31 0.83 12.79
C ALA A 94 -0.21 0.75 12.86
N VAL A 95 -0.88 -0.40 13.07
CA VAL A 95 -2.27 -0.58 13.58
C VAL A 95 -2.46 -2.12 13.67
N ASP A 96 -3.49 -2.62 14.36
CA ASP A 96 -3.95 -4.01 14.26
C ASP A 96 -4.71 -4.30 12.96
N TYR A 97 -4.36 -5.41 12.30
CA TYR A 97 -4.89 -5.85 11.02
C TYR A 97 -5.41 -7.27 11.13
N LEU A 98 -6.57 -7.53 10.55
CA LEU A 98 -7.15 -8.85 10.37
C LEU A 98 -7.25 -9.15 8.87
N LEU A 99 -6.73 -10.30 8.45
CA LEU A 99 -6.89 -10.75 7.07
C LEU A 99 -8.25 -11.42 6.89
N LYS A 100 -8.84 -11.23 5.71
CA LYS A 100 -10.06 -11.93 5.30
C LYS A 100 -9.69 -13.31 4.72
N PRO A 101 -10.34 -14.42 5.13
CA PRO A 101 -11.39 -14.51 6.14
C PRO A 101 -10.82 -14.34 7.56
N VAL A 102 -11.57 -13.61 8.40
CA VAL A 102 -11.13 -13.28 9.77
C VAL A 102 -11.05 -14.56 10.61
N ASP A 103 -9.85 -14.83 11.14
CA ASP A 103 -9.63 -15.89 12.12
C ASP A 103 -10.05 -15.43 13.51
N VAL A 104 -10.61 -16.37 14.28
CA VAL A 104 -11.11 -16.11 15.64
C VAL A 104 -9.98 -15.72 16.59
N GLY A 105 -8.88 -16.48 16.58
CA GLY A 105 -7.76 -16.23 17.48
C GLY A 105 -7.06 -14.91 17.17
N GLU A 106 -6.98 -14.55 15.88
CA GLU A 106 -6.50 -13.24 15.46
C GLU A 106 -7.42 -12.11 15.94
N LEU A 107 -8.74 -12.28 15.82
CA LEU A 107 -9.74 -11.30 16.29
C LEU A 107 -9.67 -11.09 17.81
N GLU A 108 -9.59 -12.16 18.59
CA GLU A 108 -9.42 -12.09 20.04
C GLU A 108 -8.14 -11.34 20.43
N THR A 109 -7.03 -11.68 19.77
CA THR A 109 -5.74 -11.03 20.00
C THR A 109 -5.80 -9.54 19.67
N ALA A 110 -6.43 -9.18 18.56
CA ALA A 110 -6.61 -7.79 18.15
C ALA A 110 -7.48 -7.01 19.15
N LEU A 111 -8.57 -7.60 19.65
CA LEU A 111 -9.45 -6.97 20.64
C LEU A 111 -8.72 -6.71 21.97
N GLU A 112 -7.97 -7.68 22.48
CA GLU A 112 -7.19 -7.52 23.72
C GLU A 112 -6.09 -6.44 23.59
N LYS A 113 -5.42 -6.41 22.44
CA LYS A 113 -4.43 -5.38 22.15
C LYS A 113 -5.06 -3.99 22.06
N VAL A 114 -6.21 -3.87 21.40
CA VAL A 114 -6.91 -2.59 21.28
C VAL A 114 -7.41 -2.07 22.64
N LYS A 115 -7.85 -2.95 23.54
CA LYS A 115 -8.27 -2.56 24.90
C LYS A 115 -7.12 -1.94 25.70
N SER A 116 -5.89 -2.45 25.54
CA SER A 116 -4.71 -2.02 26.30
C SER A 116 -3.94 -0.87 25.63
N LEU A 117 -4.10 -0.68 24.32
CA LEU A 117 -3.39 0.35 23.55
C LEU A 117 -3.90 1.76 23.90
N PRO A 118 -3.04 2.71 24.30
CA PRO A 118 -3.44 4.12 24.48
C PRO A 118 -3.90 4.79 23.18
N LEU A 119 -4.88 5.70 23.23
CA LEU A 119 -5.37 6.40 22.01
C LEU A 119 -4.27 7.21 21.32
N GLU A 120 -3.41 7.87 22.10
CA GLU A 120 -2.29 8.65 21.54
C GLU A 120 -1.24 7.76 20.86
N GLU A 121 -1.04 6.55 21.35
CA GLU A 121 -0.17 5.58 20.69
C GLU A 121 -0.79 5.09 19.38
N GLN A 122 -2.08 4.76 19.40
CA GLN A 122 -2.80 4.38 18.18
C GLN A 122 -2.82 5.50 17.13
N LYS A 123 -2.97 6.77 17.51
CA LYS A 123 -2.87 7.89 16.56
C LYS A 123 -1.50 7.97 15.88
N LYS A 124 -0.41 7.73 16.62
CA LYS A 124 0.95 7.66 16.03
C LYS A 124 1.09 6.50 15.07
N GLN A 125 0.53 5.35 15.45
CA GLN A 125 0.47 4.15 14.63
C GLN A 125 -0.30 4.46 13.33
N ILE A 126 -1.54 4.94 13.41
CA ILE A 126 -2.37 5.35 12.26
C ILE A 126 -1.64 6.34 11.37
N ASN A 127 -1.00 7.37 11.92
CA ASN A 127 -0.24 8.34 11.14
C ASN A 127 0.94 7.72 10.39
N THR A 128 1.55 6.67 10.95
CA THR A 128 2.59 5.90 10.27
C THR A 128 1.99 5.05 9.14
N ALA A 129 0.84 4.41 9.35
CA ALA A 129 0.12 3.67 8.32
C ALA A 129 -0.37 4.58 7.19
N LYS A 130 -0.95 5.75 7.53
CA LYS A 130 -1.34 6.82 6.58
C LYS A 130 -0.15 7.28 5.76
N LYS A 131 1.02 7.50 6.37
CA LYS A 131 2.24 7.85 5.62
C LYS A 131 2.59 6.77 4.62
N VAL A 132 2.55 5.49 4.99
CA VAL A 132 2.83 4.39 4.04
C VAL A 132 1.78 4.32 2.93
N TRP A 133 0.51 4.53 3.26
CA TRP A 133 -0.59 4.53 2.29
C TRP A 133 -0.53 5.72 1.31
N TYR A 134 -0.43 6.94 1.83
CA TYR A 134 -0.42 8.18 1.04
C TYR A 134 0.94 8.49 0.40
N GLN A 135 2.05 7.91 0.87
CA GLN A 135 3.33 7.99 0.17
C GLN A 135 3.41 7.03 -1.04
N ASP A 136 2.38 6.22 -1.32
CA ASP A 136 2.42 5.17 -2.34
C ASP A 136 2.13 5.67 -3.78
N GLU A 137 2.85 6.73 -4.17
CA GLU A 137 3.44 6.83 -5.50
C GLU A 137 4.97 6.88 -5.43
N ALA A 138 5.57 7.49 -4.40
CA ALA A 138 7.00 7.76 -4.35
C ALA A 138 7.84 6.72 -3.60
N THR A 139 7.27 5.69 -2.99
CA THR A 139 8.04 4.66 -2.25
C THR A 139 7.65 3.24 -2.66
N LEU A 140 8.61 2.31 -2.63
CA LEU A 140 8.39 0.90 -2.95
C LEU A 140 8.96 0.02 -1.84
N VAL A 141 8.18 -0.94 -1.35
CA VAL A 141 8.63 -1.93 -0.37
C VAL A 141 9.09 -3.19 -1.08
N LEU A 142 10.34 -3.57 -0.88
CA LEU A 142 10.96 -4.77 -1.41
C LEU A 142 10.97 -5.86 -0.35
N SER A 143 10.54 -7.07 -0.73
CA SER A 143 10.78 -8.28 0.04
C SER A 143 12.12 -8.88 -0.40
N LEU A 144 13.15 -8.75 0.44
CA LEU A 144 14.45 -9.40 0.26
C LEU A 144 14.44 -10.77 0.95
N SER A 145 15.49 -11.56 0.78
CA SER A 145 15.57 -12.92 1.36
C SER A 145 15.45 -12.94 2.89
N ASN A 146 16.02 -11.95 3.58
CA ASN A 146 16.11 -11.93 5.04
C ASN A 146 15.50 -10.65 5.66
N SER A 147 14.98 -9.73 4.87
CA SER A 147 14.49 -8.43 5.36
C SER A 147 13.54 -7.77 4.38
N PHE A 148 12.84 -6.75 4.86
CA PHE A 148 12.09 -5.82 4.02
C PHE A 148 12.89 -4.53 3.87
N GLN A 149 12.93 -4.00 2.65
CA GLN A 149 13.59 -2.74 2.37
C GLN A 149 12.59 -1.77 1.77
N VAL A 150 12.38 -0.64 2.43
CA VAL A 150 11.65 0.49 1.86
C VAL A 150 12.63 1.31 1.02
N ILE A 151 12.30 1.57 -0.24
CA ILE A 151 13.08 2.43 -1.13
C ILE A 151 12.25 3.61 -1.63
N ASN A 152 12.90 4.76 -1.83
CA ASN A 152 12.29 5.92 -2.46
C ASN A 152 12.42 5.79 -4.00
N LEU A 153 11.28 5.79 -4.71
CA LEU A 153 11.21 5.71 -6.16
C LEU A 153 11.77 6.97 -6.86
N GLN A 154 11.83 8.11 -6.18
CA GLN A 154 12.54 9.29 -6.69
C GLN A 154 14.06 9.11 -6.69
N GLU A 155 14.60 8.16 -5.92
CA GLU A 155 16.02 7.80 -5.89
C GLU A 155 16.34 6.62 -6.81
N LEU A 156 15.33 5.92 -7.33
CA LEU A 156 15.48 4.73 -8.15
C LEU A 156 15.75 5.12 -9.62
N LEU A 157 16.91 4.70 -10.15
CA LEU A 157 17.32 5.01 -11.52
C LEU A 157 16.72 4.02 -12.51
N TYR A 158 16.93 2.74 -12.26
CA TYR A 158 16.47 1.67 -13.12
C TYR A 158 16.36 0.36 -12.35
N CYS A 159 15.59 -0.55 -12.92
CA CYS A 159 15.47 -1.93 -12.48
C CYS A 159 15.96 -2.85 -13.59
N GLU A 160 16.61 -3.94 -13.19
CA GLU A 160 17.04 -5.02 -14.08
C GLU A 160 16.39 -6.32 -13.64
N SER A 161 15.89 -7.10 -14.59
CA SER A 161 15.37 -8.44 -14.34
C SER A 161 16.37 -9.49 -14.79
N ASP A 162 16.66 -10.44 -13.89
CA ASP A 162 17.49 -11.61 -14.17
C ASP A 162 16.84 -12.86 -13.56
N LYS A 163 16.53 -13.86 -14.39
CA LYS A 163 16.05 -15.21 -13.99
C LYS A 163 14.97 -15.23 -12.88
N GLY A 164 13.99 -14.34 -12.94
CA GLY A 164 12.89 -14.27 -11.97
C GLY A 164 13.15 -13.35 -10.77
N TYR A 165 14.35 -12.77 -10.68
CA TYR A 165 14.71 -11.73 -9.73
C TYR A 165 14.63 -10.35 -10.36
N THR A 166 14.51 -9.33 -9.51
CA THR A 166 14.60 -7.92 -9.90
C THR A 166 15.63 -7.22 -9.03
N THR A 167 16.62 -6.61 -9.68
CA THR A 167 17.61 -5.74 -9.03
C THR A 167 17.19 -4.29 -9.21
N PHE A 168 17.15 -3.55 -8.11
CA PHE A 168 16.80 -2.13 -8.04
C PHE A 168 18.07 -1.31 -7.82
N TYR A 169 18.35 -0.34 -8.69
CA TYR A 169 19.57 0.48 -8.64
C TYR A 169 19.24 1.93 -8.26
N LEU A 170 19.76 2.41 -7.14
CA LEU A 170 19.48 3.74 -6.57
C LEU A 170 20.61 4.74 -6.85
N ASN A 171 20.30 6.04 -6.75
CA ASN A 171 21.21 7.16 -7.04
C ASN A 171 22.39 7.27 -6.06
N ASN A 172 22.25 6.69 -4.87
CA ASN A 172 23.27 6.60 -3.84
C ASN A 172 24.18 5.37 -3.99
N ASN A 173 24.20 4.75 -5.17
CA ASN A 173 24.93 3.51 -5.50
C ASN A 173 24.49 2.27 -4.71
N LYS A 174 23.40 2.33 -3.94
CA LYS A 174 22.82 1.13 -3.32
C LYS A 174 22.07 0.32 -4.37
N LYS A 175 22.10 -1.00 -4.18
CA LYS A 175 21.29 -1.94 -4.95
C LYS A 175 20.59 -2.93 -4.05
N TYR A 176 19.38 -3.33 -4.44
CA TYR A 176 18.58 -4.30 -3.72
C TYR A 176 18.06 -5.36 -4.68
N VAL A 177 18.03 -6.62 -4.25
CA VAL A 177 17.60 -7.76 -5.08
C VAL A 177 16.36 -8.38 -4.46
N ALA A 178 15.24 -8.31 -5.17
CA ALA A 178 13.99 -8.94 -4.76
C ALA A 178 13.75 -10.24 -5.53
N SER A 179 13.23 -11.25 -4.83
CA SER A 179 12.90 -12.58 -5.37
C SER A 179 11.56 -12.62 -6.13
N LYS A 180 11.24 -11.53 -6.84
CA LYS A 180 10.04 -11.43 -7.68
C LYS A 180 10.41 -10.86 -9.05
N PRO A 181 9.72 -11.26 -10.12
CA PRO A 181 10.03 -10.78 -11.47
C PRO A 181 9.59 -9.32 -11.66
N LEU A 182 10.25 -8.61 -12.58
CA LEU A 182 10.04 -7.18 -12.84
C LEU A 182 8.58 -6.83 -13.22
N LYS A 183 7.85 -7.80 -13.78
CA LYS A 183 6.45 -7.66 -14.17
C LYS A 183 5.54 -7.33 -12.98
N GLU A 184 5.85 -7.85 -11.79
CA GLU A 184 5.11 -7.58 -10.54
C GLU A 184 5.20 -6.10 -10.13
N TYR A 185 6.30 -5.43 -10.46
CA TYR A 185 6.57 -4.05 -10.06
C TYR A 185 6.19 -3.04 -11.14
N GLU A 186 5.93 -3.48 -12.38
CA GLU A 186 5.69 -2.61 -13.54
C GLU A 186 4.49 -1.69 -13.34
N GLY A 187 3.40 -2.20 -12.76
CA GLY A 187 2.18 -1.41 -12.53
C GLY A 187 2.42 -0.21 -11.60
N LYS A 188 3.14 -0.41 -10.49
CA LYS A 188 3.48 0.66 -9.55
C LYS A 188 4.48 1.64 -10.17
N LEU A 189 5.55 1.12 -10.78
CA LEU A 189 6.64 1.95 -11.28
C LEU A 189 6.21 2.85 -12.45
N LYS A 190 5.32 2.38 -13.34
CA LYS A 190 4.77 3.21 -14.43
C LYS A 190 4.02 4.45 -13.96
N LYS A 191 3.48 4.45 -12.73
CA LYS A 191 2.81 5.62 -12.16
C LYS A 191 3.79 6.76 -11.83
N VAL A 192 5.07 6.44 -11.64
CA VAL A 192 6.11 7.41 -11.22
C VAL A 192 7.27 7.52 -12.20
N ASN A 193 6.93 7.84 -13.45
CA ASN A 193 7.88 8.20 -14.50
C ASN A 193 8.83 7.07 -14.93
N PHE A 194 8.46 5.80 -14.71
CA PHE A 194 9.19 4.69 -15.30
C PHE A 194 8.61 4.26 -16.64
N THR A 195 9.51 3.94 -17.57
CA THR A 195 9.17 3.27 -18.83
C THR A 195 9.94 1.96 -18.93
N ARG A 196 9.40 1.00 -19.68
CA ARG A 196 9.97 -0.35 -19.84
C ARG A 196 10.56 -0.51 -21.25
N PRO A 197 11.75 0.04 -21.55
CA PRO A 197 12.33 0.05 -22.90
C PRO A 197 12.80 -1.33 -23.38
N HIS A 198 13.03 -2.27 -22.46
CA HIS A 198 13.49 -3.62 -22.75
C HIS A 198 12.70 -4.65 -21.93
N GLN A 199 12.77 -5.94 -22.27
CA GLN A 199 12.14 -6.96 -21.42
C GLN A 199 12.81 -7.07 -20.06
N SER A 200 14.13 -6.88 -20.00
CA SER A 200 14.92 -6.99 -18.77
C SER A 200 15.09 -5.66 -18.03
N PHE A 201 14.65 -4.52 -18.58
CA PHE A 201 14.92 -3.23 -17.97
C PHE A 201 13.69 -2.36 -17.85
N MET A 202 13.62 -1.64 -16.74
CA MET A 202 12.70 -0.53 -16.54
C MET A 202 13.48 0.68 -16.03
N VAL A 203 13.20 1.85 -16.58
CA VAL A 203 14.06 3.03 -16.46
C VAL A 203 13.24 4.22 -16.06
N ASN A 204 13.74 4.98 -15.09
CA ASN A 204 13.18 6.25 -14.68
C ASN A 204 13.58 7.34 -15.67
N LEU A 205 12.58 7.97 -16.29
CA LEU A 205 12.75 9.01 -17.31
C LEU A 205 13.55 10.22 -16.77
N LYS A 206 13.41 10.56 -15.49
CA LYS A 206 14.12 11.66 -14.81
C LYS A 206 15.65 11.52 -14.86
N PHE A 207 16.14 10.28 -14.86
CA PHE A 207 17.56 9.95 -14.79
C PHE A 207 18.19 9.66 -16.14
N ILE A 208 17.44 9.79 -17.23
CA ILE A 208 17.98 9.72 -18.58
C ILE A 208 18.79 10.99 -18.85
N ASP A 209 20.01 10.82 -19.35
CA ASP A 209 20.88 11.89 -19.84
C ASP A 209 20.60 12.12 -21.33
N LYS A 210 20.66 11.05 -22.13
CA LYS A 210 20.36 11.11 -23.56
C LYS A 210 19.87 9.77 -24.10
N TYR A 211 19.18 9.84 -25.23
CA TYR A 211 18.85 8.69 -26.06
C TYR A 211 19.62 8.75 -27.38
N ASP A 212 20.36 7.69 -27.69
CA ASP A 212 21.04 7.52 -28.96
C ASP A 212 20.12 6.81 -29.96
N LYS A 213 20.01 7.36 -31.17
CA LYS A 213 19.13 6.86 -32.25
C LYS A 213 19.45 5.42 -32.68
N SER A 214 20.63 4.89 -32.32
CA SER A 214 20.98 3.46 -32.43
C SER A 214 20.13 2.55 -31.54
N GLY A 215 19.40 3.08 -30.55
CA GLY A 215 18.55 2.30 -29.64
C GLY A 215 19.12 2.15 -28.23
N ILE A 216 19.96 3.08 -27.77
CA ILE A 216 20.59 3.01 -26.44
C ILE A 216 20.21 4.24 -25.61
N ILE A 217 19.73 4.00 -24.38
CA ILE A 217 19.52 5.02 -23.36
C ILE A 217 20.80 5.15 -22.55
N PHE A 218 21.24 6.39 -22.35
CA PHE A 218 22.33 6.74 -21.45
C PHE A 218 21.73 7.38 -20.20
N LEU A 219 22.02 6.81 -19.03
CA LEU A 219 21.64 7.39 -17.75
C LEU A 219 22.69 8.38 -17.26
N LYS A 220 22.27 9.30 -16.39
CA LYS A 220 23.15 10.31 -15.76
C LYS A 220 24.31 9.72 -14.95
N ASN A 221 24.20 8.47 -14.51
CA ASN A 221 25.28 7.75 -13.83
C ASN A 221 26.24 7.01 -14.79
N GLY A 222 26.08 7.18 -16.12
CA GLY A 222 26.90 6.54 -17.14
C GLY A 222 26.42 5.15 -17.59
N GLN A 223 25.40 4.58 -16.94
CA GLN A 223 24.85 3.28 -17.32
C GLN A 223 24.18 3.34 -18.69
N ARG A 224 24.32 2.27 -19.48
CA ARG A 224 23.73 2.11 -20.80
C ARG A 224 22.63 1.06 -20.77
N ILE A 225 21.45 1.39 -21.29
CA ILE A 225 20.30 0.49 -21.31
C ILE A 225 19.80 0.35 -22.75
N PRO A 226 19.70 -0.88 -23.29
CA PRO A 226 19.19 -1.10 -24.64
C PRO A 226 17.68 -0.85 -24.70
N VAL A 227 17.20 -0.37 -25.83
CA VAL A 227 15.78 -0.28 -26.18
C VAL A 227 15.47 -1.36 -27.19
N SER A 228 14.48 -2.21 -26.94
CA SER A 228 14.11 -3.24 -27.91
C SER A 228 13.48 -2.61 -29.15
N SER A 229 13.76 -3.18 -30.33
CA SER A 229 13.25 -2.69 -31.61
C SER A 229 11.72 -2.50 -31.60
N ARG A 230 10.99 -3.47 -31.03
CA ARG A 230 9.53 -3.45 -30.90
C ARG A 230 8.99 -2.37 -29.95
N LYS A 231 9.82 -1.85 -29.04
CA LYS A 231 9.42 -0.83 -28.05
C LYS A 231 9.99 0.55 -28.35
N LYS A 232 10.76 0.70 -29.42
CA LYS A 232 11.47 1.92 -29.78
C LYS A 232 10.53 3.11 -29.95
N GLU A 233 9.48 2.96 -30.76
CA GLU A 233 8.52 4.04 -31.03
C GLU A 233 7.78 4.46 -29.76
N ALA A 234 7.26 3.48 -29.00
CA ALA A 234 6.58 3.74 -27.73
C ALA A 234 7.49 4.47 -26.73
N PHE A 235 8.75 4.03 -26.59
CA PHE A 235 9.72 4.71 -25.74
C PHE A 235 9.97 6.15 -26.18
N ILE A 236 10.16 6.40 -27.48
CA ILE A 236 10.44 7.75 -28.00
C ILE A 236 9.25 8.68 -27.71
N SER A 237 8.01 8.24 -27.92
CA SER A 237 6.81 9.02 -27.58
C SER A 237 6.82 9.42 -26.10
N THR A 238 6.93 8.43 -25.21
CA THR A 238 6.94 8.67 -23.76
C THR A 238 8.11 9.57 -23.32
N PHE A 239 9.29 9.40 -23.93
CA PHE A 239 10.47 10.22 -23.60
C PHE A 239 10.30 11.68 -24.02
N LEU A 240 9.73 11.94 -25.20
CA LEU A 240 9.47 13.30 -25.67
C LEU A 240 8.36 13.97 -24.86
N GLU A 241 7.25 13.27 -24.60
CA GLU A 241 6.14 13.75 -23.76
C GLU A 241 6.65 14.18 -22.37
N TYR A 242 7.50 13.37 -21.73
CA TYR A 242 8.05 13.67 -20.42
C TYR A 242 8.91 14.94 -20.37
N ASN A 243 9.63 15.26 -21.45
CA ASN A 243 10.53 16.43 -21.52
C ASN A 243 9.87 17.67 -22.16
N SER A 244 8.59 17.60 -22.51
CA SER A 244 7.83 18.70 -23.13
C SER A 244 7.16 19.64 -22.10
N HIS A 245 7.38 19.39 -20.80
CA HIS A 245 6.90 20.17 -19.66
C HIS A 245 8.06 20.58 -18.76
#